data_AF-A0A1X2EM67-F1
#
_entry.id   AF-A0A1X2EM67-F1
#
_cell.length_a   1.000
_cell.length_b   1.000
_cell.length_c   1.000
_cell.angle_alpha   90.00
_cell.angle_beta   90.00
_cell.angle_gamma   90.00
#
_symmetry.space_group_name_H-M   'P 1'
#
loop_
_entity.id
_entity.type
_entity.pdbx_description
1 polymer ?
#
loop_
_entity_poly.entity_id
_entity_poly.type
_entity_poly.pdbx_seq_one_letter_code
_entity_poly.pdbx_strand_id
1 'polypeptide(L)'
;MVLAAELKLNPSTVGRILARHQVPHLSTIDPITGQPVRSSRRTPNRYEHRAPGSLVHVDVKKLGRIPKGGGWRLHGRDAAISVANRHKKTKIGYDYTHTAIDDHSRLAYSEVHPDEKDATCAAFLHRALVWFASHGIQVRRLLTDNALVYRHGTNWSWVCSAWQVKRRFIKPGCPWTNGKAERFNRTLLNEWAYARPWTSNNSRTRGLDRFLRRYNTQRGHSALGGKPPISRLAA
;
A
#
# COMPACT_ATOMS: atom_id res chain seq x y z
N MET A 1 14.57 4.93 14.93
CA MET A 1 14.90 5.67 13.69
C MET A 1 13.72 6.48 13.14
N VAL A 2 12.58 5.88 12.79
CA VAL A 2 11.43 6.64 12.23
C VAL A 2 10.89 7.69 13.20
N LEU A 3 10.55 7.31 14.44
CA LEU A 3 10.10 8.24 15.48
C LEU A 3 11.13 9.34 15.77
N ALA A 4 12.41 9.00 15.73
CA ALA A 4 13.50 9.96 15.94
C ALA A 4 13.55 11.01 14.82
N ALA A 5 13.36 10.60 13.56
CA ALA A 5 13.27 11.52 12.44
C ALA A 5 12.02 12.41 12.51
N GLU A 6 10.84 11.85 12.87
CA GLU A 6 9.61 12.63 13.01
C GLU A 6 9.68 13.66 14.13
N LEU A 7 10.26 13.28 15.28
CA LEU A 7 10.41 14.15 16.45
C LEU A 7 11.65 15.06 16.39
N LYS A 8 12.49 14.92 15.35
CA LYS A 8 13.80 15.60 15.25
C LYS A 8 14.70 15.38 16.48
N LEU A 9 14.66 14.17 17.05
CA LEU A 9 15.46 13.79 18.22
C LEU A 9 16.56 12.78 17.83
N ASN A 10 17.61 12.68 18.64
CA ASN A 10 18.63 11.65 18.46
C ASN A 10 18.00 10.25 18.69
N PRO A 11 18.28 9.23 17.84
CA PRO A 11 17.77 7.87 18.03
C PRO A 11 18.02 7.27 19.41
N SER A 12 19.15 7.59 20.05
CA SER A 12 19.47 7.13 21.41
C SER A 12 18.55 7.73 22.48
N THR A 13 18.07 8.96 22.27
CA THR A 13 17.13 9.63 23.18
C THR A 13 15.76 8.99 23.09
N VAL A 14 15.27 8.77 21.88
CA VAL A 14 14.01 8.03 21.66
C VAL A 14 14.12 6.61 22.21
N GLY A 15 15.23 5.91 21.97
CA GLY A 15 15.47 4.57 22.52
C GLY A 15 15.40 4.52 24.04
N ARG A 16 16.06 5.48 24.73
CA ARG A 16 16.00 5.59 26.20
C ARG A 16 14.59 5.86 26.72
N ILE A 17 13.83 6.73 26.06
CA ILE A 17 12.45 7.02 26.45
C ILE A 17 11.57 5.78 26.29
N LEU A 18 11.64 5.10 25.15
CA LEU A 18 10.85 3.88 24.91
C LEU A 18 11.19 2.77 25.92
N ALA A 19 12.48 2.58 26.22
CA ALA A 19 12.92 1.61 27.23
C ALA A 19 12.42 1.97 28.64
N ARG A 20 12.49 3.25 29.02
CA ARG A 20 11.97 3.74 30.30
C ARG A 20 10.47 3.48 30.47
N HIS A 21 9.70 3.62 29.39
CA HIS A 21 8.26 3.34 29.38
C HIS A 21 7.94 1.88 29.04
N GLN A 22 8.94 0.98 29.03
CA GLN A 22 8.79 -0.44 28.76
C GLN A 22 8.04 -0.73 27.44
N VAL A 23 8.19 0.15 26.45
CA VAL A 23 7.54 -0.01 25.16
C VAL A 23 8.27 -1.12 24.39
N PRO A 24 7.60 -2.24 24.06
CA PRO A 24 8.24 -3.34 23.37
C PRO A 24 8.64 -2.94 21.95
N HIS A 25 9.71 -3.55 21.43
CA HIS A 25 10.18 -3.24 20.09
C HIS A 25 9.15 -3.68 19.05
N LEU A 26 8.92 -2.88 18.02
CA LEU A 26 7.94 -3.19 16.97
C LEU A 26 8.21 -4.52 16.22
N SER A 27 9.43 -5.05 16.29
CA SER A 27 9.74 -6.37 15.71
C SER A 27 9.26 -7.54 16.56
N THR A 28 8.94 -7.32 17.83
CA THR A 28 8.57 -8.36 18.79
C THR A 28 7.08 -8.40 19.06
N ILE A 29 6.30 -7.45 18.54
CA ILE A 29 4.84 -7.36 18.77
C ILE A 29 4.05 -7.29 17.45
N ASP A 30 2.84 -7.85 17.47
CA ASP A 30 1.85 -7.63 16.43
C ASP A 30 1.36 -6.17 16.50
N PRO A 31 1.43 -5.41 15.41
CA PRO A 31 1.13 -3.98 15.42
C PRO A 31 -0.37 -3.65 15.57
N ILE A 32 -1.26 -4.64 15.47
CA ILE A 32 -2.71 -4.49 15.66
C ILE A 32 -3.10 -4.88 17.08
N THR A 33 -2.58 -6.00 17.59
CA THR A 33 -3.00 -6.54 18.89
C THR A 33 -2.03 -6.22 20.03
N GLY A 34 -0.81 -5.77 19.75
CA GLY A 34 0.25 -5.56 20.73
C GLY A 34 0.85 -6.85 21.31
N GLN A 35 0.36 -8.02 20.90
CA GLN A 35 0.82 -9.30 21.43
C GLN A 35 2.18 -9.71 20.86
N PRO A 36 2.98 -10.50 21.59
CA PRO A 36 4.26 -11.00 21.08
C PRO A 36 4.11 -11.75 19.75
N VAL A 37 4.96 -11.44 18.77
CA VAL A 37 4.97 -12.15 17.49
C VAL A 37 5.47 -13.58 17.73
N ARG A 38 4.58 -14.56 17.50
CA ARG A 38 4.88 -15.99 17.70
C ARG A 38 5.55 -16.68 16.50
N SER A 39 5.75 -15.98 15.38
CA SER A 39 6.36 -16.52 14.16
C SER A 39 7.59 -15.73 13.72
N SER A 40 8.66 -16.44 13.40
CA SER A 40 9.87 -15.84 12.83
C SER A 40 9.67 -15.54 11.34
N ARG A 41 10.42 -14.58 10.80
CA ARG A 41 10.44 -14.33 9.35
C ARG A 41 10.97 -15.58 8.66
N ARG A 42 10.21 -16.10 7.70
CA ARG A 42 10.55 -17.30 6.91
C ARG A 42 11.90 -17.19 6.17
N THR A 43 12.38 -15.98 5.93
CA THR A 43 13.72 -15.71 5.38
C THR A 43 14.19 -14.30 5.76
N PRO A 44 15.47 -14.11 6.11
CA PRO A 44 16.06 -12.80 6.36
C PRO A 44 16.43 -12.07 5.06
N ASN A 45 16.48 -12.75 3.91
CA ASN A 45 16.94 -12.17 2.65
C ASN A 45 15.91 -11.20 2.07
N ARG A 46 16.18 -9.92 2.26
CA ARG A 46 15.48 -8.84 1.57
C ARG A 46 16.22 -8.54 0.28
N TYR A 47 15.52 -8.63 -0.84
CA TYR A 47 16.02 -8.10 -2.10
C TYR A 47 15.57 -6.64 -2.28
N GLU A 48 16.39 -5.91 -3.01
CA GLU A 48 16.13 -4.57 -3.52
C GLU A 48 16.96 -4.42 -4.80
N HIS A 49 16.34 -3.93 -5.87
CA HIS A 49 17.05 -3.57 -7.08
C HIS A 49 17.87 -2.29 -6.90
N ARG A 50 18.94 -2.14 -7.69
CA ARG A 50 19.93 -1.06 -7.53
C ARG A 50 19.43 0.33 -7.90
N ALA A 51 18.39 0.46 -8.73
CA ALA A 51 17.93 1.74 -9.24
C ALA A 51 16.39 1.82 -9.31
N PRO A 52 15.80 3.01 -9.13
CA PRO A 52 14.37 3.25 -9.38
C PRO A 52 13.92 2.74 -10.74
N GLY A 53 12.71 2.20 -10.82
CA GLY A 53 12.11 1.68 -12.05
C GLY A 53 12.61 0.31 -12.48
N SER A 54 13.67 -0.23 -11.85
CA SER A 54 14.17 -1.58 -12.15
C SER A 54 13.10 -2.67 -11.97
N LEU A 55 12.21 -2.48 -11.00
CA LEU A 55 11.05 -3.33 -10.72
C LEU A 55 9.99 -2.52 -9.98
N VAL A 56 8.77 -2.50 -10.51
CA VAL A 56 7.59 -1.94 -9.86
C VAL A 56 6.64 -3.09 -9.51
N HIS A 57 6.16 -3.12 -8.28
CA HIS A 57 5.15 -4.07 -7.84
C HIS A 57 3.76 -3.50 -8.08
N VAL A 58 2.86 -4.28 -8.67
CA VAL A 58 1.45 -3.91 -8.79
C VAL A 58 0.58 -4.88 -8.02
N ASP A 59 -0.36 -4.33 -7.25
CA ASP A 59 -1.31 -5.09 -6.44
C ASP A 59 -2.64 -4.35 -6.35
N VAL A 60 -3.73 -5.10 -6.14
CA VAL A 60 -5.07 -4.53 -5.93
C VAL A 60 -5.57 -4.90 -4.55
N LYS A 61 -5.94 -3.88 -3.76
CA LYS A 61 -6.56 -4.08 -2.46
C LYS A 61 -8.05 -3.80 -2.51
N LYS A 62 -8.85 -4.84 -2.26
CA LYS A 62 -10.31 -4.72 -2.12
C LYS A 62 -10.69 -4.16 -0.75
N LEU A 63 -11.50 -3.10 -0.75
CA LEU A 63 -12.00 -2.40 0.44
C LEU A 63 -13.52 -2.34 0.44
N GLY A 64 -14.17 -2.73 1.55
CA GLY A 64 -15.61 -2.55 1.69
C GLY A 64 -15.99 -1.07 1.58
N ARG A 65 -17.01 -0.77 0.77
CA ARG A 65 -17.53 0.59 0.63
C ARG A 65 -18.22 1.05 1.91
N ILE A 66 -18.17 2.36 2.15
CA ILE A 66 -18.73 2.98 3.34
C ILE A 66 -20.12 3.56 3.01
N PRO A 67 -21.20 3.12 3.69
CA PRO A 67 -22.53 3.66 3.44
C PRO A 67 -22.60 5.13 3.86
N LYS A 68 -23.56 5.87 3.29
CA LYS A 68 -23.85 7.26 3.70
C LYS A 68 -24.19 7.28 5.20
N GLY A 69 -23.54 8.17 5.94
CA GLY A 69 -23.68 8.25 7.39
C GLY A 69 -22.69 7.36 8.16
N GLY A 70 -21.85 6.58 7.47
CA GLY A 70 -20.81 5.75 8.08
C GLY A 70 -21.24 4.30 8.31
N GLY A 71 -20.25 3.40 8.35
CA GLY A 71 -20.46 1.96 8.55
C GLY A 71 -20.27 1.52 10.00
N TRP A 72 -20.14 0.21 10.20
CA TRP A 72 -19.98 -0.40 11.53
C TRP A 72 -18.77 0.10 12.33
N ARG A 73 -17.72 0.59 11.66
CA ARG A 73 -16.58 1.20 12.36
C ARG A 73 -16.92 2.52 13.05
N LEU A 74 -17.97 3.20 12.61
CA LEU A 74 -18.47 4.43 13.24
C LEU A 74 -19.54 4.11 14.29
N HIS A 75 -20.48 3.22 13.96
CA HIS A 75 -21.68 2.99 14.77
C HIS A 75 -21.62 1.76 15.68
N GLY A 76 -20.62 0.89 15.51
CA GLY A 76 -20.61 -0.46 16.09
C GLY A 76 -21.27 -1.49 15.18
N ARG A 77 -20.94 -2.78 15.37
CA ARG A 77 -21.45 -3.88 14.54
C ARG A 77 -22.94 -4.14 14.75
N ASP A 78 -23.42 -3.96 15.98
CA ASP A 78 -24.78 -4.32 16.39
C ASP A 78 -25.74 -3.13 16.35
N ALA A 79 -25.27 -1.94 15.97
CA ALA A 79 -26.13 -0.78 15.78
C ALA A 79 -27.15 -1.01 14.66
N ALA A 80 -28.36 -0.49 14.83
CA ALA A 80 -29.48 -0.67 13.89
C ALA A 80 -29.11 -0.35 12.43
N ILE A 81 -28.32 0.71 12.19
CA ILE A 81 -27.87 1.08 10.85
C ILE A 81 -26.89 0.06 10.25
N SER A 82 -26.03 -0.57 11.06
CA SER A 82 -25.09 -1.61 10.64
C SER A 82 -25.82 -2.92 10.34
N VAL A 83 -26.75 -3.32 11.20
CA VAL A 83 -27.61 -4.50 11.03
C VAL A 83 -28.48 -4.33 9.78
N ALA A 84 -29.16 -3.19 9.62
CA ALA A 84 -29.96 -2.90 8.44
C ALA A 84 -29.14 -3.03 7.15
N ASN A 85 -27.90 -2.51 7.13
CA ASN A 85 -27.00 -2.64 5.99
C ASN A 85 -26.57 -4.10 5.70
N ARG A 86 -26.48 -4.97 6.71
CA ARG A 86 -26.18 -6.40 6.53
C ARG A 86 -27.30 -7.13 5.79
N HIS A 87 -28.55 -6.80 6.12
CA HIS A 87 -29.76 -7.42 5.57
C HIS A 87 -30.26 -6.82 4.26
N LYS A 88 -29.62 -5.75 3.73
CA LYS A 88 -29.98 -5.20 2.41
C LYS A 88 -29.83 -6.25 1.30
N LYS A 89 -30.83 -6.30 0.40
CA LYS A 89 -30.80 -7.09 -0.84
C LYS A 89 -29.67 -6.62 -1.74
N THR A 90 -29.59 -5.32 -2.01
CA THR A 90 -28.46 -4.70 -2.73
C THR A 90 -27.31 -4.44 -1.77
N LYS A 91 -26.19 -5.13 -1.97
CA LYS A 91 -24.99 -4.95 -1.14
C LYS A 91 -24.29 -3.62 -1.45
N ILE A 92 -23.67 -3.02 -0.43
CA ILE A 92 -22.95 -1.73 -0.51
C ILE A 92 -21.75 -1.80 -1.48
N GLY A 93 -21.21 -2.99 -1.71
CA GLY A 93 -20.15 -3.25 -2.68
C GLY A 93 -18.75 -2.96 -2.15
N TYR A 94 -17.81 -2.92 -3.08
CA TYR A 94 -16.39 -2.77 -2.81
C TYR A 94 -15.78 -1.70 -3.70
N ASP A 95 -14.72 -1.10 -3.19
CA ASP A 95 -13.76 -0.32 -3.95
C ASP A 95 -12.49 -1.14 -4.12
N TYR A 96 -11.82 -0.96 -5.24
CA TYR A 96 -10.57 -1.64 -5.59
C TYR A 96 -9.48 -0.59 -5.62
N THR A 97 -8.56 -0.65 -4.65
CA THR A 97 -7.42 0.26 -4.59
C THR A 97 -6.26 -0.36 -5.35
N HIS A 98 -6.05 0.10 -6.57
CA HIS A 98 -4.93 -0.31 -7.43
C HIS A 98 -3.69 0.44 -6.96
N THR A 99 -2.57 -0.26 -6.84
CA THR A 99 -1.31 0.30 -6.36
C THR A 99 -0.16 -0.16 -7.24
N ALA A 100 0.73 0.77 -7.56
CA ALA A 100 2.03 0.52 -8.16
C ALA A 100 3.12 1.12 -7.23
N ILE A 101 4.05 0.30 -6.75
CA ILE A 101 5.14 0.73 -5.87
C ILE A 101 6.50 0.31 -6.40
N ASP A 102 7.42 1.26 -6.48
CA ASP A 102 8.79 1.01 -6.91
C ASP A 102 9.60 0.23 -5.85
N ASP A 103 10.36 -0.76 -6.32
CA ASP A 103 11.18 -1.59 -5.44
C ASP A 103 12.41 -0.86 -4.89
N HIS A 104 12.94 0.18 -5.53
CA HIS A 104 14.13 0.84 -4.98
C HIS A 104 13.72 1.98 -4.04
N SER A 105 13.06 2.98 -4.62
CA SER A 105 12.69 4.23 -3.95
C SER A 105 11.56 4.10 -2.93
N ARG A 106 10.73 3.04 -3.05
CA ARG A 106 9.43 2.90 -2.34
C ARG A 106 8.40 3.95 -2.74
N LEU A 107 8.64 4.70 -3.81
CA LEU A 107 7.67 5.65 -4.34
C LEU A 107 6.43 4.89 -4.80
N ALA A 108 5.26 5.34 -4.37
CA ALA A 108 4.01 4.63 -4.58
C ALA A 108 2.95 5.51 -5.25
N TYR A 109 2.25 4.91 -6.20
CA TYR A 109 1.10 5.47 -6.90
C TYR A 109 -0.11 4.58 -6.66
N SER A 110 -1.25 5.15 -6.27
CA SER A 110 -2.48 4.38 -6.06
C SER A 110 -3.71 5.14 -6.52
N GLU A 111 -4.70 4.40 -7.00
CA GLU A 111 -6.00 4.92 -7.39
C GLU A 111 -7.13 4.01 -6.88
N VAL A 112 -8.32 4.59 -6.66
CA VAL A 112 -9.52 3.82 -6.31
C VAL A 112 -10.41 3.67 -7.53
N HIS A 113 -10.73 2.42 -7.87
CA HIS A 113 -11.54 2.03 -9.02
C HIS A 113 -12.74 1.15 -8.60
N PRO A 114 -13.78 1.06 -9.46
CA PRO A 114 -14.96 0.24 -9.18
C PRO A 114 -14.72 -1.27 -9.33
N ASP A 115 -13.67 -1.70 -10.05
CA ASP A 115 -13.35 -3.10 -10.29
C ASP A 115 -11.85 -3.34 -10.53
N GLU A 116 -11.51 -4.61 -10.81
CA GLU A 116 -10.17 -5.10 -11.17
C GLU A 116 -10.16 -5.78 -12.55
N LYS A 117 -11.03 -5.32 -13.47
CA LYS A 117 -11.12 -5.85 -14.83
C LYS A 117 -9.96 -5.37 -15.70
N ASP A 118 -9.74 -6.07 -16.81
CA ASP A 118 -8.62 -5.81 -17.73
C ASP A 118 -8.50 -4.34 -18.17
N ALA A 119 -9.60 -3.74 -18.66
CA ALA A 119 -9.58 -2.33 -19.08
C ALA A 119 -9.21 -1.37 -17.94
N THR A 120 -9.74 -1.61 -16.73
CA THR A 120 -9.47 -0.81 -15.53
C THR A 120 -8.01 -0.94 -15.10
N CYS A 121 -7.49 -2.17 -15.00
CA CYS A 121 -6.10 -2.46 -14.66
C CYS A 121 -5.14 -1.84 -15.67
N ALA A 122 -5.43 -1.94 -16.97
CA ALA A 122 -4.61 -1.37 -18.03
C ALA A 122 -4.59 0.16 -17.98
N ALA A 123 -5.75 0.79 -17.80
CA ALA A 123 -5.85 2.23 -17.69
C ALA A 123 -5.13 2.77 -16.45
N PHE A 124 -5.25 2.08 -15.31
CA PHE A 124 -4.46 2.37 -14.11
C PHE A 124 -2.96 2.26 -14.38
N LEU A 125 -2.52 1.15 -14.98
CA LEU A 125 -1.10 0.95 -15.28
C LEU A 125 -0.54 2.07 -16.15
N HIS A 126 -1.26 2.45 -17.21
CA HIS A 126 -0.85 3.54 -18.09
C HIS A 126 -0.61 4.84 -17.30
N ARG A 127 -1.58 5.25 -16.47
CA ARG A 127 -1.45 6.45 -15.63
C ARG A 127 -0.32 6.34 -14.62
N ALA A 128 -0.14 5.17 -14.01
CA ALA A 128 0.97 4.91 -13.09
C ALA A 128 2.33 5.07 -13.79
N LEU A 129 2.48 4.54 -15.01
CA LEU A 129 3.73 4.64 -15.79
C LEU A 129 4.02 6.08 -16.20
N VAL A 130 3.01 6.83 -16.66
CA VAL A 130 3.13 8.29 -16.91
C VAL A 130 3.58 9.02 -15.65
N TRP A 131 2.97 8.69 -14.50
CA TRP A 131 3.31 9.31 -13.24
C TRP A 131 4.75 9.00 -12.80
N PHE A 132 5.21 7.76 -12.92
CA PHE A 132 6.61 7.40 -12.65
C PHE A 132 7.57 8.13 -13.61
N ALA A 133 7.24 8.20 -14.90
CA ALA A 133 8.05 8.94 -15.88
C ALA A 133 8.17 10.43 -15.53
N SER A 134 7.10 11.06 -15.03
CA SER A 134 7.15 12.46 -14.56
C SER A 134 8.05 12.67 -13.34
N HIS A 135 8.39 11.60 -12.62
CA HIS A 135 9.36 11.60 -11.52
C HIS A 135 10.77 11.14 -11.96
N GLY A 136 11.03 11.10 -13.27
CA GLY A 136 12.31 10.65 -13.82
C GLY A 136 12.54 9.13 -13.75
N ILE A 137 11.50 8.34 -13.48
CA ILE A 137 11.61 6.89 -13.31
C ILE A 137 11.11 6.18 -14.58
N GLN A 138 12.03 5.54 -15.30
CA GLN A 138 11.68 4.62 -16.37
C GLN A 138 11.46 3.21 -15.81
N VAL A 139 10.21 2.77 -15.79
CA VAL A 139 9.85 1.42 -15.31
C VAL A 139 10.25 0.38 -16.34
N ARG A 140 11.10 -0.58 -15.94
CA ARG A 140 11.60 -1.66 -16.81
C ARG A 140 10.87 -2.97 -16.64
N ARG A 141 10.35 -3.24 -15.43
CA ARG A 141 9.68 -4.50 -15.10
C ARG A 141 8.53 -4.29 -14.14
N LEU A 142 7.48 -5.09 -14.29
CA LEU A 142 6.35 -5.15 -13.36
C LEU A 142 6.34 -6.51 -12.68
N LEU A 143 6.15 -6.54 -11.36
CA LEU A 143 5.84 -7.75 -10.61
C LEU A 143 4.38 -7.71 -10.19
N THR A 144 3.60 -8.71 -10.60
CA THR A 144 2.20 -8.89 -10.19
C THR A 144 1.99 -10.27 -9.58
N ASP A 145 0.82 -10.47 -8.96
CA ASP A 145 0.34 -11.82 -8.70
C ASP A 145 -0.04 -12.55 -10.01
N ASN A 146 -0.53 -13.78 -9.89
CA ASN A 146 -0.93 -14.60 -11.04
C ASN A 146 -2.42 -14.43 -11.43
N ALA A 147 -3.07 -13.33 -11.06
CA ALA A 147 -4.45 -13.08 -11.49
C ALA A 147 -4.56 -13.10 -13.03
N LEU A 148 -5.68 -13.63 -13.54
CA LEU A 148 -5.89 -13.84 -14.98
C LEU A 148 -5.76 -12.55 -15.79
N VAL A 149 -6.16 -11.41 -15.23
CA VAL A 149 -6.01 -10.10 -15.88
C VAL A 149 -4.55 -9.77 -16.17
N TYR A 150 -3.63 -9.99 -15.24
CA TYR A 150 -2.21 -9.68 -15.49
C TYR A 150 -1.52 -10.68 -16.42
N ARG A 151 -2.00 -11.93 -16.39
CA ARG A 151 -1.47 -13.04 -17.20
C ARG A 151 -1.96 -13.00 -18.65
N HIS A 152 -3.24 -12.73 -18.84
CA HIS A 152 -3.96 -12.96 -20.10
C HIS A 152 -4.81 -11.75 -20.56
N GLY A 153 -4.89 -10.68 -19.78
CA GLY A 153 -5.62 -9.47 -20.16
C GLY A 153 -5.02 -8.83 -21.40
N THR A 154 -5.87 -8.58 -22.41
CA THR A 154 -5.48 -8.02 -23.70
C THR A 154 -5.03 -6.58 -23.56
N ASN A 155 -5.83 -5.74 -22.88
CA ASN A 155 -5.52 -4.33 -22.68
C ASN A 155 -4.29 -4.16 -21.78
N TRP A 156 -4.20 -4.96 -20.71
CA TRP A 156 -3.04 -4.97 -19.83
C TRP A 156 -1.76 -5.32 -20.60
N SER A 157 -1.81 -6.39 -21.40
CA SER A 157 -0.67 -6.82 -22.21
C SER A 157 -0.27 -5.73 -23.23
N TRP A 158 -1.25 -5.07 -23.84
CA TRP A 158 -1.01 -3.98 -24.79
C TRP A 158 -0.28 -2.80 -24.13
N VAL A 159 -0.73 -2.34 -22.96
CA VAL A 159 -0.05 -1.27 -22.21
C VAL A 159 1.37 -1.67 -21.83
N CYS A 160 1.59 -2.90 -21.34
CA CYS A 160 2.95 -3.38 -21.05
C CYS A 160 3.85 -3.35 -22.29
N SER A 161 3.35 -3.77 -23.45
CA SER A 161 4.11 -3.75 -24.71
C SER A 161 4.39 -2.33 -25.19
N ALA A 162 3.40 -1.45 -25.16
CA ALA A 162 3.52 -0.05 -25.58
C ALA A 162 4.61 0.70 -24.77
N TRP A 163 4.68 0.43 -23.47
CA TRP A 163 5.70 1.00 -22.58
C TRP A 163 6.99 0.15 -22.49
N GLN A 164 7.09 -0.93 -23.26
CA GLN A 164 8.24 -1.85 -23.29
C GLN A 164 8.60 -2.43 -21.90
N VAL A 165 7.59 -2.64 -21.06
CA VAL A 165 7.77 -3.11 -19.68
C VAL A 165 7.69 -4.63 -19.61
N LYS A 166 8.73 -5.26 -19.07
CA LYS A 166 8.74 -6.72 -18.92
C LYS A 166 7.85 -7.16 -17.76
N ARG A 167 6.88 -8.03 -18.03
CA ARG A 167 6.01 -8.62 -17.01
C ARG A 167 6.73 -9.75 -16.25
N ARG A 168 6.64 -9.72 -14.94
CA ARG A 168 7.08 -10.76 -14.01
C ARG A 168 5.93 -11.12 -13.09
N PHE A 169 5.88 -12.38 -12.71
CA PHE A 169 4.83 -12.89 -11.83
C PHE A 169 5.46 -13.47 -10.57
N ILE A 170 4.75 -13.39 -9.46
CA ILE A 170 5.15 -14.11 -8.25
C ILE A 170 5.29 -15.60 -8.56
N LYS A 171 6.30 -16.23 -7.95
CA LYS A 171 6.43 -17.69 -8.04
C LYS A 171 5.23 -18.33 -7.31
N PRO A 172 4.62 -19.39 -7.87
CA PRO A 172 3.61 -20.17 -7.16
C PRO A 172 4.10 -20.59 -5.77
N GLY A 173 3.25 -20.49 -4.75
CA GLY A 173 3.63 -20.79 -3.36
C GLY A 173 4.57 -19.78 -2.70
N CYS A 174 4.89 -18.66 -3.37
CA CYS A 174 5.84 -17.65 -2.90
C CYS A 174 5.25 -16.23 -2.76
N PRO A 175 4.17 -16.03 -1.97
CA PRO A 175 3.49 -14.73 -1.86
C PRO A 175 4.41 -13.59 -1.36
N TRP A 176 5.40 -13.91 -0.52
CA TRP A 176 6.35 -12.92 0.02
C TRP A 176 7.19 -12.21 -1.05
N THR A 177 7.23 -12.74 -2.28
CA THR A 177 7.88 -12.06 -3.39
C THR A 177 7.22 -10.73 -3.73
N ASN A 178 5.92 -10.56 -3.46
CA ASN A 178 5.20 -9.28 -3.56
C ASN A 178 5.27 -8.42 -2.28
N GLY A 179 6.22 -8.70 -1.39
CA GLY A 179 6.26 -8.10 -0.05
C GLY A 179 6.32 -6.58 0.01
N LYS A 180 6.71 -5.88 -1.07
CA LYS A 180 6.73 -4.40 -1.11
C LYS A 180 5.34 -3.82 -1.26
N ALA A 181 4.54 -4.33 -2.21
CA ALA A 181 3.13 -3.94 -2.34
C ALA A 181 2.31 -4.35 -1.13
N GLU A 182 2.53 -5.57 -0.60
CA GLU A 182 1.84 -6.01 0.63
C GLU A 182 2.18 -5.10 1.83
N ARG A 183 3.45 -4.71 1.99
CA ARG A 183 3.87 -3.81 3.07
C ARG A 183 3.30 -2.40 2.90
N PHE A 184 3.27 -1.90 1.67
CA PHE A 184 2.60 -0.64 1.35
C PHE A 184 1.11 -0.72 1.68
N ASN A 185 0.41 -1.76 1.23
CA ASN A 185 -1.01 -1.94 1.48
C ASN A 185 -1.32 -1.99 2.98
N ARG A 186 -0.46 -2.61 3.80
CA ARG A 186 -0.61 -2.54 5.27
C ARG A 186 -0.51 -1.10 5.80
N THR A 187 0.43 -0.32 5.28
CA THR A 187 0.61 1.09 5.65
C THR A 187 -0.60 1.93 5.22
N LEU A 188 -1.04 1.76 3.98
CA LEU A 188 -2.23 2.39 3.40
C LEU A 188 -3.50 2.04 4.19
N LEU A 189 -3.65 0.81 4.65
CA LEU A 189 -4.77 0.42 5.51
C LEU A 189 -4.73 1.16 6.86
N ASN A 190 -3.57 1.18 7.51
CA ASN A 190 -3.44 1.71 8.86
C ASN A 190 -3.46 3.25 8.90
N GLU A 191 -2.85 3.90 7.92
CA GLU A 191 -2.64 5.35 7.90
C GLU A 191 -3.64 6.11 7.03
N TRP A 192 -4.46 5.40 6.24
CA TRP A 192 -5.56 6.01 5.45
C TRP A 192 -6.90 5.31 5.63
N ALA A 193 -7.02 4.06 5.19
CA ALA A 193 -8.33 3.43 5.05
C ALA A 193 -9.05 3.26 6.40
N TYR A 194 -8.29 2.96 7.44
CA TYR A 194 -8.76 2.72 8.81
C TYR A 194 -8.14 3.64 9.86
N ALA A 195 -7.43 4.69 9.44
CA ALA A 195 -6.83 5.66 10.37
C ALA A 195 -7.86 6.41 11.22
N ARG A 196 -9.10 6.52 10.72
CA ARG A 196 -10.24 7.07 11.44
C ARG A 196 -11.55 6.48 10.91
N PRO A 197 -12.64 6.54 11.68
CA PRO A 197 -13.98 6.31 11.15
C PRO A 197 -14.30 7.34 10.06
N TRP A 198 -14.91 6.88 8.96
CA TRP A 198 -15.36 7.75 7.87
C TRP A 198 -16.89 7.75 7.80
N THR A 199 -17.48 8.90 7.49
CA THR A 199 -18.93 9.09 7.37
C THR A 199 -19.47 8.83 5.96
N SER A 200 -18.60 8.74 4.94
CA SER A 200 -18.96 8.36 3.58
C SER A 200 -17.77 7.82 2.79
N ASN A 201 -18.07 7.04 1.74
CA ASN A 201 -17.05 6.48 0.85
C ASN A 201 -16.25 7.55 0.12
N ASN A 202 -16.93 8.58 -0.42
CA ASN A 202 -16.29 9.67 -1.15
C ASN A 202 -15.30 10.44 -0.26
N SER A 203 -15.63 10.64 1.01
CA SER A 203 -14.71 11.28 1.96
C SER A 203 -13.46 10.43 2.20
N ARG A 204 -13.60 9.10 2.29
CA ARG A 204 -12.45 8.18 2.36
C ARG A 204 -11.60 8.29 1.09
N THR A 205 -12.21 8.20 -0.09
CA THR A 205 -11.49 8.26 -1.38
C THR A 205 -10.71 9.57 -1.54
N ARG A 206 -11.31 10.72 -1.20
CA ARG A 206 -10.60 12.02 -1.23
C ARG A 206 -9.43 12.08 -0.25
N GLY A 207 -9.46 11.29 0.82
CA GLY A 207 -8.35 11.18 1.76
C GLY A 207 -7.09 10.51 1.19
N LEU A 208 -7.22 9.76 0.08
CA LEU A 208 -6.10 8.99 -0.49
C LEU A 208 -4.98 9.90 -0.98
N ASP A 209 -5.30 10.98 -1.69
CA ASP A 209 -4.31 11.92 -2.20
C ASP A 209 -3.42 12.50 -1.09
N ARG A 210 -4.05 12.95 0.00
CA ARG A 210 -3.34 13.46 1.18
C ARG A 210 -2.41 12.40 1.77
N PHE A 211 -2.88 11.16 1.88
CA PHE A 211 -2.07 10.05 2.35
C PHE A 211 -0.88 9.78 1.43
N LEU A 212 -1.09 9.67 0.12
CA LEU A 212 -0.02 9.42 -0.85
C LEU A 212 1.03 10.52 -0.85
N ARG A 213 0.61 11.80 -0.81
CA ARG A 213 1.52 12.94 -0.69
C ARG A 213 2.38 12.82 0.55
N ARG A 214 1.79 12.61 1.73
CA ARG A 214 2.54 12.42 2.99
C ARG A 214 3.47 11.19 2.89
N TYR A 215 2.97 10.06 2.40
CA TYR A 215 3.72 8.81 2.28
C TYR A 215 4.99 8.99 1.42
N ASN A 216 4.85 9.64 0.26
CA ASN A 216 5.93 9.82 -0.72
C ASN A 216 6.91 10.94 -0.36
N THR A 217 6.48 11.99 0.34
CA THR A 217 7.30 13.21 0.51
C THR A 217 7.72 13.52 1.95
N GLN A 218 7.04 12.96 2.95
CA GLN A 218 7.26 13.34 4.36
C GLN A 218 7.50 12.15 5.29
N ARG A 219 6.78 11.05 5.05
CA ARG A 219 6.76 9.89 5.95
C ARG A 219 8.12 9.18 5.94
N GLY A 220 8.78 9.10 7.09
CA GLY A 220 10.04 8.36 7.23
C GLY A 220 9.86 6.85 7.13
N HIS A 221 10.68 6.18 6.32
CA HIS A 221 10.64 4.71 6.16
C HIS A 221 11.88 4.06 6.76
N SER A 222 11.70 3.06 7.62
CA SER A 222 12.84 2.34 8.21
C SER A 222 13.71 1.65 7.15
N ALA A 223 13.12 1.19 6.05
CA ALA A 223 13.85 0.64 4.90
C ALA A 223 14.70 1.68 4.16
N LEU A 224 14.42 2.97 4.35
CA LEU A 224 15.12 4.10 3.72
C LEU A 224 15.90 4.92 4.74
N GLY A 225 16.31 4.32 5.86
CA GLY A 225 17.07 5.03 6.90
C GLY A 225 16.28 6.13 7.61
N GLY A 226 14.94 6.06 7.60
CA GLY A 226 14.06 7.08 8.17
C GLY A 226 13.73 8.24 7.23
N LYS A 227 14.18 8.21 5.97
CA LYS A 227 13.87 9.23 4.97
C LYS A 227 12.59 8.90 4.17
N PRO A 228 11.94 9.89 3.56
CA PRO A 228 10.78 9.66 2.69
C PRO A 228 11.20 9.09 1.32
N PRO A 229 10.30 8.43 0.56
CA PRO A 229 10.59 7.81 -0.74
C PRO A 229 11.20 8.77 -1.75
N ILE A 230 10.73 10.02 -1.81
CA ILE A 230 11.24 11.03 -2.75
C ILE A 230 12.74 11.31 -2.58
N SER A 231 13.31 11.05 -1.40
CA SER A 231 14.75 11.23 -1.15
C SER A 231 15.65 10.29 -1.95
N ARG A 232 15.07 9.25 -2.58
CA ARG A 232 15.79 8.29 -3.45
C ARG A 232 15.79 8.68 -4.92
N LEU A 233 15.16 9.81 -5.27
CA LEU A 233 15.10 10.32 -6.64
C LEU A 233 16.05 11.50 -6.86
N ALA A 234 16.46 12.15 -5.77
CA ALA A 234 17.51 13.16 -5.78
C ALA A 234 18.87 12.45 -5.64
N ALA A 235 19.46 12.11 -6.78
CA ALA A 235 20.88 11.79 -6.90
C ALA A 235 21.46 12.62 -8.04
#